data_AF-A0A918D0Y2-F1
#
_entry.id   AF-A0A918D0Y2-F1
#
_cell.length_a   1.000
_cell.length_b   1.000
_cell.length_c   1.000
_cell.angle_alpha   90.00
_cell.angle_beta   90.00
_cell.angle_gamma   90.00
#
_symmetry.space_group_name_H-M   'P 1'
#
loop_
_entity.id
_entity.type
_entity.pdbx_description
1 polymer ?
#
loop_
_entity_poly.entity_id
_entity_poly.type
_entity_poly.pdbx_seq_one_letter_code
_entity_poly.pdbx_strand_id
1 'polypeptide(L)'
;MAGNVTSLFRGTAAHSPSMAALTREGDGAGPVDFCIPCNPYFPTPAMFDELAGRLREIITYYPSSADTITAELCSLLQLPPQCVAMGNGSTELITWIDHLLVRESLAIPVPTFGRWTDQPMETGKRVDMFPLQESTGFALDLAKYAEFIRARGSRVAVICNPNNPDGGFLPRQSVIQFMDAMADLDLIVIDESFLEFADAESEPSVVEDAVMRPNVIVLRSLGKNFGLHGIRFGYLVANPALAGRVRSMLPKWNLNSFAETVVFMLKEHGAEYMESLHMVRRDRLDMARQLSALPGLTVYPSQGNFLFVRLPVGAEGTVVRDRLLTEHRILVRECGNKIGSSSRFLRLVVRPQVDVRRLVSGLEQVLYGTRRGAAVPELSTGTSYSSGTAAVDRLVSATNGAGMQGLAAQANAWPGPAAAQPGPMPSLPAAQPAQVSNFPVPQQPAAVSNFSSPQPAAVSNFPSPTPQPAAPQPTTWPAPAAAQAPGAMPGLAPGSAPAPAMPAAAQAQGLQPVAQAGMPGMTNAASLGAQGGLTAAQVRGRTQPEPQPQPQQPTGWPAVGAMLYGQAG
;
A
#
# COMPACT_ATOMS: atom_id res chain seq x y z
N MET A 1 -23.94 22.38 -15.65
CA MET A 1 -23.44 22.65 -14.28
C MET A 1 -22.00 22.13 -14.14
N ALA A 2 -21.00 22.77 -14.76
CA ALA A 2 -19.62 22.24 -14.80
C ALA A 2 -18.69 22.80 -13.71
N GLY A 3 -19.00 23.97 -13.13
CA GLY A 3 -18.11 24.67 -12.18
C GLY A 3 -18.09 24.13 -10.75
N ASN A 4 -18.86 23.07 -10.43
CA ASN A 4 -19.04 22.61 -9.06
C ASN A 4 -18.02 21.52 -8.66
N VAL A 5 -17.85 20.48 -9.48
CA VAL A 5 -17.03 19.29 -9.16
C VAL A 5 -15.56 19.62 -8.91
N THR A 6 -14.97 20.54 -9.68
CA THR A 6 -13.55 20.94 -9.50
C THR A 6 -13.31 21.80 -8.26
N SER A 7 -14.37 22.40 -7.68
CA SER A 7 -14.26 23.15 -6.42
C SER A 7 -13.87 22.26 -5.22
N LEU A 8 -14.22 20.96 -5.28
CA LEU A 8 -13.90 19.97 -4.26
C LEU A 8 -12.38 19.82 -4.00
N PHE A 9 -11.55 20.09 -5.01
CA PHE A 9 -10.08 20.08 -4.89
C PHE A 9 -9.50 21.33 -4.21
N ARG A 10 -10.31 22.39 -4.01
CA ARG A 10 -9.90 23.63 -3.34
C ARG A 10 -10.29 23.68 -1.87
N GLY A 11 -11.34 22.95 -1.48
CA GLY A 11 -11.92 22.98 -0.14
C GLY A 11 -11.57 21.79 0.77
N THR A 12 -10.80 20.81 0.30
CA THR A 12 -10.50 19.59 1.08
C THR A 12 -9.02 19.50 1.48
N ALA A 13 -8.76 19.18 2.75
CA ALA A 13 -7.42 18.85 3.24
C ALA A 13 -6.95 17.44 2.78
N ALA A 14 -7.87 16.63 2.23
CA ALA A 14 -7.54 15.34 1.65
C ALA A 14 -6.93 15.52 0.25
N HIS A 15 -5.89 14.76 -0.09
CA HIS A 15 -5.19 14.88 -1.38
C HIS A 15 -6.05 14.60 -2.62
N SER A 16 -7.26 14.05 -2.47
CA SER A 16 -8.26 13.91 -3.53
C SER A 16 -9.66 13.84 -2.90
N PRO A 17 -10.69 14.43 -3.53
CA PRO A 17 -12.06 14.30 -3.06
C PRO A 17 -12.55 12.85 -3.19
N SER A 18 -13.47 12.44 -2.31
CA SER A 18 -13.99 11.07 -2.33
C SER A 18 -14.90 10.84 -3.54
N MET A 19 -14.91 9.61 -4.05
CA MET A 19 -15.83 9.20 -5.12
C MET A 19 -17.30 9.47 -4.75
N ALA A 20 -17.69 9.30 -3.48
CA ALA A 20 -19.02 9.65 -3.01
C ALA A 20 -19.34 11.16 -3.12
N ALA A 21 -18.36 12.05 -2.90
CA ALA A 21 -18.55 13.48 -3.14
C ALA A 21 -18.65 13.80 -4.64
N LEU A 22 -17.75 13.22 -5.45
CA LEU A 22 -17.76 13.38 -6.92
C LEU A 22 -19.06 12.87 -7.57
N THR A 23 -19.64 11.80 -7.03
CA THR A 23 -20.93 11.27 -7.47
C THR A 23 -22.10 12.17 -7.09
N ARG A 24 -22.11 12.74 -5.87
CA ARG A 24 -23.16 13.67 -5.41
C ARG A 24 -23.15 15.01 -6.15
N GLU A 25 -21.99 15.58 -6.43
CA GLU A 25 -21.86 16.83 -7.21
C GLU A 25 -21.96 16.61 -8.73
N GLY A 26 -22.10 15.36 -9.17
CA GLY A 26 -22.15 14.94 -10.57
C GLY A 26 -23.56 14.58 -11.06
N ASP A 27 -23.65 13.56 -11.90
CA ASP A 27 -24.88 13.02 -12.50
C ASP A 27 -25.35 11.69 -11.86
N GLY A 28 -24.80 11.34 -10.69
CA GLY A 28 -25.09 10.08 -9.99
C GLY A 28 -24.27 8.86 -10.45
N ALA A 29 -23.55 8.90 -11.57
CA ALA A 29 -22.74 7.76 -12.03
C ALA A 29 -21.26 7.78 -11.56
N GLY A 30 -20.77 8.94 -11.11
CA GLY A 30 -19.35 9.14 -10.78
C GLY A 30 -18.40 9.14 -12.01
N PRO A 31 -17.12 9.52 -11.84
CA PRO A 31 -16.10 9.39 -12.88
C PRO A 31 -15.47 7.99 -12.92
N VAL A 32 -14.69 7.70 -13.97
CA VAL A 32 -13.76 6.55 -13.96
C VAL A 32 -12.56 6.91 -13.08
N ASP A 33 -12.30 6.09 -12.06
CA ASP A 33 -11.25 6.34 -11.07
C ASP A 33 -9.89 5.74 -11.51
N PHE A 34 -8.97 6.60 -11.91
CA PHE A 34 -7.54 6.33 -12.12
C PHE A 34 -6.68 6.90 -10.97
N CYS A 35 -7.29 7.31 -9.86
CA CYS A 35 -6.65 7.95 -8.73
C CYS A 35 -6.37 6.98 -7.57
N ILE A 36 -7.35 6.18 -7.13
CA ILE A 36 -7.22 5.29 -5.96
C ILE A 36 -6.69 3.89 -6.39
N PRO A 37 -5.50 3.43 -5.94
CA PRO A 37 -4.92 2.18 -6.43
C PRO A 37 -5.59 0.95 -5.82
N CYS A 38 -6.54 0.37 -6.56
CA CYS A 38 -7.23 -0.87 -6.24
C CYS A 38 -6.83 -2.02 -7.18
N ASN A 39 -7.12 -3.25 -6.78
CA ASN A 39 -7.28 -4.36 -7.72
C ASN A 39 -8.71 -4.28 -8.32
N PRO A 40 -8.89 -4.11 -9.64
CA PRO A 40 -10.21 -4.04 -10.26
C PRO A 40 -10.83 -5.42 -10.52
N TYR A 41 -10.10 -6.52 -10.25
CA TYR A 41 -10.46 -7.89 -10.55
C TYR A 41 -10.71 -8.76 -9.31
N PHE A 42 -10.58 -8.19 -8.12
CA PHE A 42 -10.86 -8.85 -6.85
C PHE A 42 -11.52 -7.85 -5.89
N PRO A 43 -12.56 -8.23 -5.11
CA PRO A 43 -13.20 -9.55 -5.03
C PRO A 43 -13.95 -9.95 -6.31
N THR A 44 -14.31 -11.22 -6.42
CA THR A 44 -15.17 -11.72 -7.50
C THR A 44 -16.63 -11.28 -7.28
N PRO A 45 -17.50 -11.30 -8.30
CA PRO A 45 -18.94 -11.07 -8.11
C PRO A 45 -19.58 -12.00 -7.07
N ALA A 46 -19.19 -13.28 -7.05
CA ALA A 46 -19.69 -14.25 -6.08
C ALA A 46 -19.31 -13.89 -4.63
N MET A 47 -18.10 -13.36 -4.40
CA MET A 47 -17.70 -12.85 -3.08
C MET A 47 -18.54 -11.64 -2.65
N PHE A 48 -18.94 -10.77 -3.58
CA PHE A 48 -19.87 -9.67 -3.28
C PHE A 48 -21.28 -10.17 -2.95
N ASP A 49 -21.76 -11.21 -3.67
CA ASP A 49 -23.05 -11.83 -3.38
C ASP A 49 -23.07 -12.52 -2.00
N GLU A 50 -21.98 -13.19 -1.60
CA GLU A 50 -21.85 -13.76 -0.25
C GLU A 50 -21.86 -12.66 0.83
N LEU A 51 -21.04 -11.60 0.66
CA LEU A 51 -21.00 -10.46 1.57
C LEU A 51 -22.38 -9.76 1.69
N ALA A 52 -23.13 -9.68 0.59
CA ALA A 52 -24.49 -9.15 0.59
C ALA A 52 -25.48 -10.07 1.31
N GLY A 53 -25.41 -11.38 1.08
CA GLY A 53 -26.24 -12.39 1.77
C GLY A 53 -25.99 -12.43 3.28
N ARG A 54 -24.74 -12.23 3.71
CA ARG A 54 -24.33 -12.22 5.13
C ARG A 54 -24.40 -10.85 5.80
N LEU A 55 -24.76 -9.78 5.07
CA LEU A 55 -24.71 -8.39 5.53
C LEU A 55 -25.34 -8.18 6.92
N ARG A 56 -26.50 -8.80 7.19
CA ARG A 56 -27.18 -8.68 8.48
C ARG A 56 -26.34 -9.19 9.65
N GLU A 57 -25.68 -10.32 9.50
CA GLU A 57 -24.82 -10.89 10.54
C GLU A 57 -23.61 -9.98 10.77
N ILE A 58 -22.94 -9.59 9.68
CA ILE A 58 -21.74 -8.75 9.69
C ILE A 58 -21.96 -7.43 10.44
N ILE A 59 -23.13 -6.78 10.26
CA ILE A 59 -23.42 -5.50 10.92
C ILE A 59 -24.01 -5.61 12.34
N THR A 60 -24.46 -6.80 12.76
CA THR A 60 -25.07 -7.01 14.10
C THR A 60 -24.18 -7.73 15.11
N TYR A 61 -23.19 -8.49 14.65
CA TYR A 61 -22.27 -9.24 15.51
C TYR A 61 -20.95 -8.49 15.68
N TYR A 62 -20.42 -8.51 16.91
CA TYR A 62 -19.02 -8.18 17.15
C TYR A 62 -18.13 -9.19 16.43
N PRO A 63 -16.98 -8.76 15.89
CA PRO A 63 -16.03 -9.67 15.30
C PRO A 63 -15.39 -10.58 16.36
N SER A 64 -14.81 -11.68 15.90
CA SER A 64 -13.89 -12.51 16.69
C SER A 64 -12.71 -11.69 17.24
N SER A 65 -11.98 -12.29 18.17
CA SER A 65 -10.75 -11.66 18.70
C SER A 65 -9.75 -11.37 17.58
N ALA A 66 -8.94 -10.32 17.74
CA ALA A 66 -7.87 -10.00 16.80
C ALA A 66 -6.89 -11.18 16.65
N ASP A 67 -6.66 -11.97 17.70
CA ASP A 67 -5.83 -13.18 17.66
C ASP A 67 -6.44 -14.26 16.75
N THR A 68 -7.76 -14.46 16.78
CA THR A 68 -8.47 -15.40 15.89
C THR A 68 -8.33 -14.99 14.43
N ILE A 69 -8.59 -13.72 14.11
CA ILE A 69 -8.52 -13.20 12.73
C ILE A 69 -7.06 -13.19 12.24
N THR A 70 -6.11 -12.88 13.14
CA THR A 70 -4.67 -12.95 12.84
C THR A 70 -4.21 -14.38 12.57
N ALA A 71 -4.61 -15.35 13.40
CA ALA A 71 -4.26 -16.75 13.21
C ALA A 71 -4.80 -17.31 11.88
N GLU A 72 -6.03 -16.94 11.52
CA GLU A 72 -6.65 -17.30 10.24
C GLU A 72 -5.85 -16.75 9.04
N LEU A 73 -5.57 -15.44 9.03
CA LEU A 73 -4.73 -14.83 7.99
C LEU A 73 -3.32 -15.42 7.94
N CYS A 74 -2.72 -15.69 9.11
CA CYS A 74 -1.39 -16.28 9.21
C CYS A 74 -1.33 -17.72 8.68
N SER A 75 -2.40 -18.49 8.83
CA SER A 75 -2.54 -19.83 8.24
C SER A 75 -2.49 -19.78 6.70
N LEU A 76 -3.16 -18.79 6.09
CA LEU A 76 -3.11 -18.57 4.64
C LEU A 76 -1.73 -18.11 4.16
N LEU A 77 -1.10 -17.20 4.90
CA LEU A 77 0.19 -16.61 4.55
C LEU A 77 1.40 -17.45 4.97
N GLN A 78 1.22 -18.56 5.69
CA GLN A 78 2.29 -19.38 6.31
C GLN A 78 3.20 -18.58 7.26
N LEU A 79 2.65 -17.55 7.93
CA LEU A 79 3.37 -16.71 8.89
C LEU A 79 3.16 -17.16 10.34
N PRO A 80 4.12 -16.98 11.26
CA PRO A 80 3.88 -17.21 12.68
C PRO A 80 2.99 -16.10 13.28
N PRO A 81 1.82 -16.40 13.91
CA PRO A 81 0.90 -15.37 14.41
C PRO A 81 1.53 -14.38 15.40
N GLN A 82 2.46 -14.84 16.23
CA GLN A 82 3.20 -14.00 17.18
C GLN A 82 4.05 -12.90 16.50
N CYS A 83 4.39 -13.06 15.22
CA CYS A 83 5.16 -12.12 14.41
C CYS A 83 4.28 -11.08 13.68
N VAL A 84 2.95 -11.20 13.74
CA VAL A 84 2.02 -10.37 12.97
C VAL A 84 1.22 -9.44 13.87
N ALA A 85 1.01 -8.19 13.45
CA ALA A 85 0.03 -7.29 14.08
C ALA A 85 -0.92 -6.75 13.02
N MET A 86 -2.22 -7.08 13.13
CA MET A 86 -3.25 -6.62 12.21
C MET A 86 -3.86 -5.29 12.66
N GLY A 87 -3.99 -4.34 11.73
CA GLY A 87 -4.54 -3.01 11.97
C GLY A 87 -5.70 -2.67 11.04
N ASN A 88 -6.39 -1.57 11.34
CA ASN A 88 -7.51 -0.95 10.61
C ASN A 88 -7.05 -0.29 9.28
N GLY A 89 -6.29 -1.07 8.49
CA GLY A 89 -5.48 -0.62 7.37
C GLY A 89 -4.06 -0.24 7.79
N SER A 90 -3.13 -0.28 6.83
CA SER A 90 -1.71 0.01 7.09
C SER A 90 -1.45 1.41 7.68
N THR A 91 -2.32 2.39 7.42
CA THR A 91 -2.23 3.74 7.99
C THR A 91 -2.33 3.75 9.53
N GLU A 92 -3.20 2.92 10.14
CA GLU A 92 -3.26 2.81 11.61
C GLU A 92 -1.92 2.30 12.17
N LEU A 93 -1.30 1.36 11.47
CA LEU A 93 0.00 0.81 11.85
C LEU A 93 1.12 1.84 11.67
N ILE A 94 1.09 2.70 10.64
CA ILE A 94 2.03 3.83 10.50
C ILE A 94 1.93 4.77 11.70
N THR A 95 0.70 5.11 12.14
CA THR A 95 0.47 5.94 13.34
C THR A 95 1.07 5.29 14.59
N TRP A 96 0.85 3.99 14.82
CA TRP A 96 1.44 3.31 15.99
C TRP A 96 2.97 3.12 15.89
N ILE A 97 3.52 2.88 14.71
CA ILE A 97 4.97 2.85 14.49
C ILE A 97 5.57 4.21 14.86
N ASP A 98 4.96 5.31 14.40
CA ASP A 98 5.41 6.67 14.70
C ASP A 98 5.32 7.02 16.19
N HIS A 99 4.25 6.64 16.89
CA HIS A 99 4.11 6.94 18.32
C HIS A 99 4.98 6.08 19.24
N LEU A 100 5.30 4.84 18.85
CA LEU A 100 5.94 3.86 19.76
C LEU A 100 7.42 3.63 19.47
N LEU A 101 7.86 3.79 18.22
CA LEU A 101 9.16 3.30 17.75
C LEU A 101 10.02 4.40 17.15
N VAL A 102 9.42 5.44 16.55
CA VAL A 102 10.16 6.64 16.15
C VAL A 102 10.28 7.55 17.37
N ARG A 103 11.51 7.97 17.72
CA ARG A 103 11.75 8.89 18.84
C ARG A 103 11.95 10.31 18.38
N GLU A 104 13.05 10.55 17.67
CA GLU A 104 13.50 11.90 17.30
C GLU A 104 13.44 12.16 15.80
N SER A 105 13.77 11.14 14.99
CA SER A 105 14.00 11.31 13.56
C SER A 105 13.82 10.05 12.75
N LEU A 106 13.46 10.24 11.49
CA LEU A 106 13.45 9.22 10.45
C LEU A 106 13.91 9.78 9.10
N ALA A 107 14.63 8.96 8.35
CA ALA A 107 14.98 9.22 6.96
C ALA A 107 13.96 8.59 6.02
N ILE A 108 13.65 9.28 4.93
CA ILE A 108 12.61 8.88 3.97
C ILE A 108 12.97 9.33 2.54
N PRO A 109 12.91 8.45 1.52
CA PRO A 109 13.00 8.85 0.12
C PRO A 109 11.79 9.70 -0.30
N VAL A 110 12.00 10.73 -1.11
CA VAL A 110 10.91 11.56 -1.68
C VAL A 110 11.06 11.68 -3.20
N PRO A 111 9.98 11.56 -4.01
CA PRO A 111 8.59 11.46 -3.59
C PRO A 111 8.20 10.05 -3.09
N THR A 112 7.34 10.00 -2.08
CA THR A 112 6.80 8.73 -1.53
C THR A 112 5.34 8.89 -1.09
N PHE A 113 4.80 7.93 -0.33
CA PHE A 113 3.47 7.98 0.26
C PHE A 113 3.44 8.98 1.43
N GLY A 114 2.62 10.03 1.30
CA GLY A 114 2.62 11.19 2.22
C GLY A 114 2.50 10.83 3.70
N ARG A 115 1.80 9.75 4.08
CA ARG A 115 1.72 9.37 5.50
C ARG A 115 3.06 9.02 6.15
N TRP A 116 4.10 8.69 5.39
CA TRP A 116 5.44 8.58 5.94
C TRP A 116 6.07 9.94 6.29
N THR A 117 5.74 11.02 5.58
CA THR A 117 6.18 12.39 5.92
C THR A 117 5.25 13.10 6.90
N ASP A 118 3.94 12.96 6.72
CA ASP A 118 2.94 13.79 7.38
C ASP A 118 2.79 13.38 8.86
N GLN A 119 2.66 12.08 9.14
CA GLN A 119 2.50 11.54 10.51
C GLN A 119 3.62 11.95 11.49
N PRO A 120 4.92 11.81 11.15
CA PRO A 120 5.99 12.27 12.03
C PRO A 120 6.08 13.80 12.14
N MET A 121 5.69 14.57 11.11
CA MET A 121 5.60 16.03 11.22
C MET A 121 4.45 16.46 12.14
N GLU A 122 3.28 15.83 12.02
CA GLU A 122 2.12 16.01 12.90
C GLU A 122 2.46 15.75 14.38
N THR A 123 3.43 14.86 14.65
CA THR A 123 3.92 14.53 16.00
C THR A 123 5.24 15.20 16.39
N GLY A 124 5.72 16.18 15.60
CA GLY A 124 6.86 17.04 15.93
C GLY A 124 8.25 16.41 15.75
N LYS A 125 8.36 15.29 15.02
CA LYS A 125 9.63 14.58 14.77
C LYS A 125 10.35 15.11 13.53
N ARG A 126 11.68 14.94 13.49
CA ARG A 126 12.51 15.37 12.35
C ARG A 126 12.40 14.40 11.17
N VAL A 127 11.94 14.89 10.02
CA VAL A 127 11.90 14.14 8.77
C VAL A 127 13.10 14.51 7.90
N ASP A 128 14.05 13.58 7.76
CA ASP A 128 15.24 13.74 6.92
C ASP A 128 14.95 13.18 5.51
N MET A 129 14.65 14.08 4.56
CA MET A 129 14.19 13.71 3.21
C MET A 129 15.35 13.45 2.24
N PHE A 130 15.38 12.27 1.62
CA PHE A 130 16.33 11.90 0.57
C PHE A 130 15.69 12.06 -0.83
N PRO A 131 16.11 13.06 -1.64
CA PRO A 131 15.44 13.33 -2.92
C PRO A 131 15.84 12.33 -4.02
N LEU A 132 14.86 11.55 -4.47
CA LEU A 132 14.94 10.69 -5.66
C LEU A 132 14.96 11.56 -6.92
N GLN A 133 15.90 11.29 -7.84
CA GLN A 133 16.16 12.17 -8.98
C GLN A 133 15.37 11.74 -10.22
N GLU A 134 14.70 12.69 -10.89
CA GLU A 134 14.00 12.42 -12.17
C GLU A 134 14.99 11.89 -13.24
N SER A 135 16.22 12.40 -13.25
CA SER A 135 17.29 12.00 -14.18
C SER A 135 17.72 10.55 -14.06
N THR A 136 17.49 9.90 -12.90
CA THR A 136 17.72 8.46 -12.68
C THR A 136 16.41 7.68 -12.63
N GLY A 137 15.31 8.23 -13.18
CA GLY A 137 14.01 7.58 -13.20
C GLY A 137 13.38 7.41 -11.82
N PHE A 138 13.74 8.25 -10.85
CA PHE A 138 13.40 8.13 -9.42
C PHE A 138 13.94 6.87 -8.72
N ALA A 139 14.90 6.15 -9.31
CA ALA A 139 15.51 4.99 -8.68
C ALA A 139 16.19 5.32 -7.34
N LEU A 140 15.93 4.51 -6.31
CA LEU A 140 16.53 4.63 -4.98
C LEU A 140 17.90 3.94 -4.94
N ASP A 141 18.95 4.74 -4.87
CA ASP A 141 20.32 4.27 -4.61
C ASP A 141 20.50 4.00 -3.10
N LEU A 142 20.48 2.72 -2.72
CA LEU A 142 20.55 2.28 -1.32
C LEU A 142 21.88 2.63 -0.64
N ALA A 143 22.99 2.71 -1.40
CA ALA A 143 24.29 3.08 -0.84
C ALA A 143 24.31 4.57 -0.47
N LYS A 144 23.90 5.44 -1.40
CA LYS A 144 23.76 6.89 -1.14
C LYS A 144 22.72 7.18 -0.07
N TYR A 145 21.66 6.38 0.01
CA TYR A 145 20.65 6.53 1.07
C TYR A 145 21.19 6.13 2.44
N ALA A 146 21.98 5.05 2.54
CA ALA A 146 22.69 4.69 3.77
C ALA A 146 23.67 5.81 4.20
N GLU A 147 24.50 6.32 3.28
CA GLU A 147 25.40 7.47 3.53
C GLU A 147 24.64 8.69 4.05
N PHE A 148 23.51 9.03 3.42
CA PHE A 148 22.63 10.12 3.85
C PHE A 148 22.10 9.90 5.28
N ILE A 149 21.60 8.70 5.61
CA ILE A 149 21.12 8.36 6.96
C ILE A 149 22.24 8.58 7.99
N ARG A 150 23.47 8.12 7.70
CA ARG A 150 24.63 8.32 8.58
C ARG A 150 24.97 9.80 8.74
N ALA A 151 25.03 10.55 7.65
CA ALA A 151 25.36 11.98 7.66
C ALA A 151 24.31 12.85 8.38
N ARG A 152 23.04 12.43 8.37
CA ARG A 152 21.93 13.09 9.09
C ARG A 152 21.77 12.63 10.54
N GLY A 153 22.42 11.54 10.93
CA GLY A 153 22.23 10.91 12.24
C GLY A 153 20.78 10.45 12.47
N SER A 154 20.06 10.09 11.41
CA SER A 154 18.67 9.62 11.53
C SER A 154 18.64 8.21 12.11
N ARG A 155 17.76 7.97 13.09
CA ARG A 155 17.69 6.67 13.81
C ARG A 155 16.69 5.67 13.24
N VAL A 156 15.77 6.13 12.40
CA VAL A 156 14.81 5.29 11.69
C VAL A 156 14.98 5.47 10.18
N ALA A 157 14.82 4.41 9.40
CA ALA A 157 14.81 4.46 7.94
C ALA A 157 13.52 3.86 7.38
N VAL A 158 12.92 4.51 6.37
CA VAL A 158 11.75 4.01 5.64
C VAL A 158 12.13 3.69 4.20
N ILE A 159 11.62 2.58 3.66
CA ILE A 159 11.67 2.22 2.23
C ILE A 159 10.27 1.73 1.84
N CYS A 160 9.67 2.31 0.80
CA CYS A 160 8.48 1.71 0.15
C CYS A 160 8.94 0.88 -1.05
N ASN A 161 8.53 -0.38 -1.13
CA ASN A 161 8.91 -1.28 -2.22
C ASN A 161 7.72 -2.16 -2.64
N PRO A 162 7.10 -1.95 -3.83
CA PRO A 162 7.32 -0.85 -4.77
C PRO A 162 6.97 0.53 -4.18
N ASN A 163 7.71 1.58 -4.58
CA ASN A 163 7.46 2.94 -4.11
C ASN A 163 6.20 3.56 -4.74
N ASN A 164 5.62 4.56 -4.07
CA ASN A 164 4.43 5.30 -4.51
C ASN A 164 4.74 6.80 -4.44
N PRO A 165 4.90 7.51 -5.57
CA PRO A 165 4.01 7.38 -6.72
C PRO A 165 4.64 6.75 -7.97
N ASP A 166 5.96 6.62 -8.02
CA ASP A 166 6.77 6.24 -9.18
C ASP A 166 6.59 4.77 -9.58
N GLY A 167 6.44 3.87 -8.61
CA GLY A 167 6.33 2.44 -8.84
C GLY A 167 7.67 1.70 -8.85
N GLY A 168 8.78 2.39 -8.57
CA GLY A 168 10.13 1.84 -8.54
C GLY A 168 10.28 0.68 -7.56
N PHE A 169 11.13 -0.27 -7.93
CA PHE A 169 11.30 -1.55 -7.25
C PHE A 169 12.77 -1.82 -6.93
N LEU A 170 13.00 -2.43 -5.78
CA LEU A 170 14.30 -2.90 -5.31
C LEU A 170 14.27 -4.43 -5.21
N PRO A 171 15.25 -5.14 -5.81
CA PRO A 171 15.39 -6.59 -5.64
C PRO A 171 15.50 -6.98 -4.18
N ARG A 172 14.86 -8.09 -3.78
CA ARG A 172 14.83 -8.59 -2.39
C ARG A 172 16.22 -8.59 -1.75
N GLN A 173 17.21 -9.13 -2.47
CA GLN A 173 18.58 -9.25 -1.97
C GLN A 173 19.25 -7.90 -1.69
N SER A 174 18.89 -6.83 -2.43
CA SER A 174 19.41 -5.47 -2.19
C SER A 174 18.80 -4.86 -0.93
N VAL A 175 17.52 -5.12 -0.68
CA VAL A 175 16.84 -4.71 0.57
C VAL A 175 17.44 -5.43 1.78
N ILE A 176 17.72 -6.74 1.67
CA ILE A 176 18.41 -7.52 2.71
C ILE A 176 19.80 -6.92 3.04
N GLN A 177 20.61 -6.65 2.02
CA GLN A 177 21.94 -6.03 2.19
C GLN A 177 21.86 -4.67 2.89
N PHE A 178 20.85 -3.85 2.56
CA PHE A 178 20.61 -2.58 3.25
C PHE A 178 20.20 -2.79 4.72
N MET A 179 19.32 -3.75 5.01
CA MET A 179 18.92 -4.06 6.39
C MET A 179 20.12 -4.49 7.24
N ASP A 180 21.02 -5.30 6.69
CA ASP A 180 22.21 -5.78 7.40
C ASP A 180 23.25 -4.66 7.59
N ALA A 181 23.46 -3.80 6.58
CA ALA A 181 24.34 -2.63 6.67
C ALA A 181 23.83 -1.52 7.61
N MET A 182 22.54 -1.55 7.96
CA MET A 182 21.86 -0.58 8.82
C MET A 182 21.30 -1.22 10.11
N ALA A 183 21.83 -2.38 10.51
CA ALA A 183 21.35 -3.16 11.66
C ALA A 183 21.46 -2.45 13.03
N ASP A 184 22.22 -1.36 13.13
CA ASP A 184 22.37 -0.50 14.33
C ASP A 184 21.37 0.68 14.39
N LEU A 185 20.46 0.80 13.42
CA LEU A 185 19.32 1.72 13.49
C LEU A 185 18.28 1.24 14.53
N ASP A 186 17.58 2.19 15.16
CA ASP A 186 16.50 1.89 16.11
C ASP A 186 15.34 1.17 15.40
N LEU A 187 15.08 1.49 14.12
CA LEU A 187 14.05 0.87 13.29
C LEU A 187 14.35 1.01 11.78
N ILE A 188 14.05 -0.03 11.02
CA ILE A 188 13.93 -0.02 9.57
C ILE A 188 12.50 -0.45 9.22
N VAL A 189 11.81 0.33 8.39
CA VAL A 189 10.46 -0.01 7.92
C VAL A 189 10.46 -0.22 6.42
N ILE A 190 10.00 -1.39 5.98
CA ILE A 190 9.78 -1.73 4.57
C ILE A 190 8.27 -1.76 4.32
N ASP A 191 7.74 -0.79 3.57
CA ASP A 191 6.33 -0.74 3.18
C ASP A 191 6.13 -1.47 1.85
N GLU A 192 5.72 -2.74 1.96
CA GLU A 192 5.44 -3.67 0.86
C GLU A 192 3.97 -3.63 0.42
N SER A 193 3.27 -2.53 0.72
CA SER A 193 1.86 -2.24 0.38
C SER A 193 1.37 -2.56 -1.04
N PHE A 194 2.28 -2.75 -2.01
CA PHE A 194 1.97 -2.98 -3.42
C PHE A 194 2.71 -4.19 -4.00
N LEU A 195 3.42 -4.96 -3.18
CA LEU A 195 4.36 -5.99 -3.62
C LEU A 195 3.67 -7.17 -4.32
N GLU A 196 2.40 -7.45 -4.00
CA GLU A 196 1.64 -8.53 -4.66
C GLU A 196 1.43 -8.25 -6.17
N PHE A 197 1.49 -6.98 -6.59
CA PHE A 197 1.45 -6.60 -7.99
C PHE A 197 2.81 -6.73 -8.70
N ALA A 198 3.90 -7.01 -7.99
CA ALA A 198 5.21 -7.15 -8.59
C ALA A 198 5.32 -8.45 -9.42
N ASP A 199 6.12 -8.41 -10.49
CA ASP A 199 6.47 -9.52 -11.38
C ASP A 199 7.98 -9.56 -11.72
N ALA A 200 8.79 -8.70 -11.09
CA ALA A 200 10.24 -8.63 -11.30
C ALA A 200 11.03 -9.82 -10.72
N GLU A 201 10.54 -10.42 -9.64
CA GLU A 201 11.12 -11.57 -8.96
C GLU A 201 9.97 -12.50 -8.50
N SER A 202 10.23 -13.81 -8.35
CA SER A 202 9.20 -14.75 -7.86
C SER A 202 8.88 -14.54 -6.39
N GLU A 203 9.92 -14.32 -5.57
CA GLU A 203 9.83 -14.12 -4.13
C GLU A 203 10.46 -12.77 -3.74
N PRO A 204 9.79 -11.63 -4.01
CA PRO A 204 10.34 -10.29 -3.80
C PRO A 204 10.29 -9.79 -2.34
N SER A 205 9.72 -10.59 -1.43
CA SER A 205 9.34 -10.20 -0.06
C SER A 205 10.48 -10.32 0.96
N VAL A 206 10.57 -9.38 1.90
CA VAL A 206 11.50 -9.47 3.06
C VAL A 206 10.81 -9.73 4.41
N VAL A 207 9.58 -10.24 4.41
CA VAL A 207 8.87 -10.57 5.68
C VAL A 207 9.57 -11.65 6.52
N GLU A 208 10.15 -12.68 5.89
CA GLU A 208 10.94 -13.72 6.59
C GLU A 208 12.19 -13.13 7.25
N ASP A 209 12.87 -12.25 6.51
CA ASP A 209 14.03 -11.51 6.97
C ASP A 209 13.72 -10.58 8.15
N ALA A 210 12.51 -10.02 8.18
CA ALA A 210 12.03 -9.15 9.26
C ALA A 210 11.68 -9.92 10.54
N VAL A 211 11.21 -11.17 10.44
CA VAL A 211 10.96 -12.03 11.61
C VAL A 211 12.24 -12.29 12.39
N MET A 212 13.39 -12.35 11.70
CA MET A 212 14.70 -12.66 12.31
C MET A 212 15.44 -11.42 12.83
N ARG A 213 15.03 -10.20 12.47
CA ARG A 213 15.75 -8.96 12.79
C ARG A 213 15.05 -8.14 13.89
N PRO A 214 15.78 -7.64 14.92
CA PRO A 214 15.16 -7.02 16.10
C PRO A 214 14.60 -5.61 15.87
N ASN A 215 14.96 -4.99 14.75
CA ASN A 215 14.68 -3.60 14.40
C ASN A 215 14.01 -3.48 13.01
N VAL A 216 13.48 -4.55 12.42
CA VAL A 216 12.81 -4.49 11.10
C VAL A 216 11.31 -4.68 11.25
N ILE A 217 10.53 -3.83 10.59
CA ILE A 217 9.09 -4.01 10.36
C ILE A 217 8.83 -4.03 8.86
N VAL A 218 8.04 -5.00 8.41
CA VAL A 218 7.45 -5.02 7.08
C VAL A 218 5.97 -4.71 7.17
N LEU A 219 5.47 -3.78 6.35
CA LEU A 219 4.08 -3.32 6.35
C LEU A 219 3.36 -3.76 5.07
N ARG A 220 2.16 -4.33 5.21
CA ARG A 220 1.33 -4.86 4.11
C ARG A 220 -0.10 -4.31 4.18
N SER A 221 -0.68 -4.03 3.02
CA SER A 221 -1.95 -3.29 2.89
C SER A 221 -3.00 -4.07 2.10
N LEU A 222 -3.75 -4.92 2.80
CA LEU A 222 -4.77 -5.80 2.22
C LEU A 222 -5.90 -5.08 1.48
N GLY A 223 -6.22 -3.83 1.86
CA GLY A 223 -7.20 -3.04 1.13
C GLY A 223 -6.83 -2.70 -0.33
N LYS A 224 -5.58 -2.86 -0.76
CA LYS A 224 -5.10 -2.50 -2.12
C LYS A 224 -5.15 -3.70 -3.06
N ASN A 225 -4.43 -4.77 -2.73
CA ASN A 225 -4.37 -6.02 -3.50
C ASN A 225 -5.71 -6.76 -3.54
N PHE A 226 -6.57 -6.64 -2.51
CA PHE A 226 -7.92 -7.19 -2.54
C PHE A 226 -9.01 -6.22 -3.04
N GLY A 227 -8.67 -5.00 -3.48
CA GLY A 227 -9.64 -3.99 -3.92
C GLY A 227 -10.57 -3.42 -2.83
N LEU A 228 -10.51 -3.95 -1.61
CA LEU A 228 -11.45 -3.70 -0.51
C LEU A 228 -11.03 -2.54 0.41
N HIS A 229 -10.74 -1.37 -0.17
CA HIS A 229 -10.30 -0.19 0.59
C HIS A 229 -11.24 0.21 1.73
N GLY A 230 -12.56 0.08 1.52
CA GLY A 230 -13.60 0.48 2.47
C GLY A 230 -13.67 -0.38 3.73
N ILE A 231 -13.20 -1.62 3.69
CA ILE A 231 -13.19 -2.55 4.84
C ILE A 231 -12.06 -2.23 5.83
N ARG A 232 -11.06 -1.44 5.42
CA ARG A 232 -9.99 -0.94 6.30
C ARG A 232 -9.22 -2.06 7.04
N PHE A 233 -8.37 -2.80 6.32
CA PHE A 233 -7.54 -3.84 6.94
C PHE A 233 -6.15 -3.96 6.29
N GLY A 234 -5.19 -4.38 7.10
CA GLY A 234 -3.77 -4.51 6.77
C GLY A 234 -3.02 -5.07 7.96
N TYR A 235 -1.73 -5.38 7.79
CA TYR A 235 -0.92 -5.98 8.84
C TYR A 235 0.54 -5.54 8.73
N LEU A 236 1.28 -5.70 9.81
CA LEU A 236 2.74 -5.70 9.78
C LEU A 236 3.27 -7.07 10.18
N VAL A 237 4.48 -7.38 9.71
CA VAL A 237 5.29 -8.53 10.11
C VAL A 237 6.60 -8.01 10.71
N ALA A 238 6.98 -8.55 11.86
CA ALA A 238 8.22 -8.24 12.55
C ALA A 238 8.59 -9.42 13.46
N ASN A 239 9.73 -9.34 14.15
CA ASN A 239 10.01 -10.32 15.21
C ASN A 239 8.92 -10.28 16.33
N PRO A 240 8.75 -11.35 17.12
CA PRO A 240 7.65 -11.45 18.09
C PRO A 240 7.60 -10.32 19.13
N ALA A 241 8.76 -9.78 19.52
CA ALA A 241 8.87 -8.73 20.52
C ALA A 241 8.51 -7.33 19.96
N LEU A 242 8.77 -7.08 18.68
CA LEU A 242 8.44 -5.84 18.00
C LEU A 242 6.97 -5.83 17.56
N ALA A 243 6.49 -6.95 16.97
CA ALA A 243 5.08 -7.15 16.66
C ALA A 243 4.21 -7.11 17.93
N GLY A 244 4.66 -7.72 19.03
CA GLY A 244 4.00 -7.70 20.33
C GLY A 244 3.86 -6.29 20.93
N ARG A 245 4.89 -5.44 20.80
CA ARG A 245 4.84 -4.03 21.22
C ARG A 245 3.76 -3.25 20.49
N VAL A 246 3.64 -3.43 19.17
CA VAL A 246 2.56 -2.77 18.41
C VAL A 246 1.20 -3.35 18.78
N ARG A 247 1.05 -4.69 18.83
CA ARG A 247 -0.21 -5.35 19.24
C ARG A 247 -0.72 -4.84 20.60
N SER A 248 0.15 -4.64 21.59
CA SER A 248 -0.26 -4.20 22.93
C SER A 248 -0.89 -2.80 22.98
N MET A 249 -0.72 -2.00 21.92
CA MET A 249 -1.24 -0.62 21.83
C MET A 249 -2.44 -0.49 20.88
N LEU A 250 -2.73 -1.53 20.08
CA LEU A 250 -3.90 -1.53 19.22
C LEU A 250 -5.19 -1.51 20.06
N PRO A 251 -6.21 -0.72 19.68
CA PRO A 251 -7.50 -0.76 20.35
C PRO A 251 -8.11 -2.16 20.36
N LYS A 252 -8.81 -2.52 21.45
CA LYS A 252 -9.67 -3.71 21.43
C LYS A 252 -10.74 -3.52 20.34
N TRP A 253 -10.98 -4.57 19.56
CA TRP A 253 -11.90 -4.54 18.41
C TRP A 253 -11.50 -3.49 17.33
N ASN A 254 -10.20 -3.28 17.08
CA ASN A 254 -9.72 -2.45 15.97
C ASN A 254 -10.05 -3.05 14.59
N LEU A 255 -10.07 -4.38 14.49
CA LEU A 255 -10.58 -5.11 13.33
C LEU A 255 -12.12 -5.16 13.38
N ASN A 256 -12.74 -5.09 12.21
CA ASN A 256 -14.19 -5.09 12.04
C ASN A 256 -14.70 -6.39 11.39
N SER A 257 -15.99 -6.67 11.54
CA SER A 257 -16.63 -7.91 11.08
C SER A 257 -16.59 -8.12 9.55
N PHE A 258 -16.44 -7.05 8.75
CA PHE A 258 -16.21 -7.20 7.31
C PHE A 258 -14.79 -7.72 7.02
N ALA A 259 -13.78 -7.23 7.76
CA ALA A 259 -12.40 -7.68 7.64
C ALA A 259 -12.25 -9.16 8.04
N GLU A 260 -12.88 -9.57 9.13
CA GLU A 260 -13.00 -10.98 9.51
C GLU A 260 -13.65 -11.81 8.40
N THR A 261 -14.85 -11.43 7.97
CA THR A 261 -15.61 -12.19 6.95
C THR A 261 -14.78 -12.42 5.70
N VAL A 262 -14.12 -11.37 5.19
CA VAL A 262 -13.23 -11.48 4.02
C VAL A 262 -12.03 -12.39 4.29
N VAL A 263 -11.34 -12.24 5.43
CA VAL A 263 -10.18 -13.08 5.79
C VAL A 263 -10.53 -14.56 5.79
N PHE A 264 -11.70 -14.94 6.31
CA PHE A 264 -12.16 -16.33 6.30
C PHE A 264 -12.55 -16.82 4.90
N MET A 265 -13.17 -15.98 4.07
CA MET A 265 -13.50 -16.30 2.66
C MET A 265 -12.25 -16.56 1.79
N LEU A 266 -11.09 -15.98 2.13
CA LEU A 266 -9.87 -16.12 1.32
C LEU A 266 -9.42 -17.59 1.15
N LYS A 267 -9.75 -18.48 2.08
CA LYS A 267 -9.48 -19.93 1.97
C LYS A 267 -9.97 -20.54 0.65
N GLU A 268 -11.11 -20.06 0.15
CA GLU A 268 -11.82 -20.64 -0.99
C GLU A 268 -11.50 -19.93 -2.32
N HIS A 269 -10.89 -18.73 -2.28
CA HIS A 269 -10.70 -17.84 -3.44
C HIS A 269 -9.23 -17.56 -3.82
N GLY A 270 -8.30 -18.42 -3.42
CA GLY A 270 -6.87 -18.24 -3.72
C GLY A 270 -6.56 -18.23 -5.22
N ALA A 271 -7.24 -19.07 -6.01
CA ALA A 271 -7.01 -19.17 -7.45
C ALA A 271 -7.47 -17.89 -8.19
N GLU A 272 -8.65 -17.38 -7.86
CA GLU A 272 -9.19 -16.14 -8.42
C GLU A 272 -8.39 -14.92 -7.97
N TYR A 273 -7.87 -14.94 -6.74
CA TYR A 273 -6.93 -13.92 -6.28
C TYR A 273 -5.64 -13.91 -7.12
N MET A 274 -5.00 -15.05 -7.36
CA MET A 274 -3.79 -15.12 -8.18
C MET A 274 -4.04 -14.69 -9.63
N GLU A 275 -5.15 -15.12 -10.24
CA GLU A 275 -5.52 -14.68 -11.59
C GLU A 275 -5.83 -13.18 -11.65
N SER A 276 -6.43 -12.61 -10.59
CA SER A 276 -6.62 -11.15 -10.50
C SER A 276 -5.29 -10.38 -10.57
N LEU A 277 -4.24 -10.89 -9.91
CA LEU A 277 -2.89 -10.29 -9.96
C LEU A 277 -2.27 -10.42 -11.36
N HIS A 278 -2.42 -11.57 -12.02
CA HIS A 278 -1.97 -11.76 -13.40
C HIS A 278 -2.63 -10.78 -14.37
N MET A 279 -3.95 -10.58 -14.25
CA MET A 279 -4.68 -9.61 -15.06
C MET A 279 -4.21 -8.17 -14.80
N VAL A 280 -3.95 -7.77 -13.56
CA VAL A 280 -3.38 -6.44 -13.25
C VAL A 280 -1.97 -6.27 -13.84
N ARG A 281 -1.10 -7.28 -13.74
CA ARG A 281 0.27 -7.25 -14.31
C ARG A 281 0.23 -7.11 -15.83
N ARG A 282 -0.61 -7.88 -16.53
CA ARG A 282 -0.85 -7.76 -17.97
C ARG A 282 -1.33 -6.35 -18.34
N ASP A 283 -2.38 -5.87 -17.66
CA ASP A 283 -3.00 -4.59 -17.98
C ASP A 283 -2.07 -3.41 -17.67
N ARG A 284 -1.16 -3.53 -16.70
CA ARG A 284 -0.08 -2.56 -16.44
C ARG A 284 0.83 -2.41 -17.65
N LEU A 285 1.30 -3.52 -18.21
CA LEU A 285 2.16 -3.53 -19.40
C LEU A 285 1.44 -2.95 -20.62
N ASP A 286 0.18 -3.35 -20.83
CA ASP A 286 -0.65 -2.86 -21.92
C ASP A 286 -0.95 -1.35 -21.82
N MET A 287 -1.25 -0.86 -20.62
CA MET A 287 -1.49 0.54 -20.34
C MET A 287 -0.21 1.37 -20.50
N ALA A 288 0.94 0.84 -20.07
CA ALA A 288 2.23 1.48 -20.26
C ALA A 288 2.58 1.64 -21.75
N ARG A 289 2.35 0.59 -22.58
CA ARG A 289 2.54 0.67 -24.04
C ARG A 289 1.63 1.73 -24.68
N GLN A 290 0.35 1.76 -24.32
CA GLN A 290 -0.61 2.73 -24.88
C GLN A 290 -0.29 4.18 -24.48
N LEU A 291 0.05 4.44 -23.20
CA LEU A 291 0.42 5.77 -22.74
C LEU A 291 1.74 6.24 -23.35
N SER A 292 2.72 5.35 -23.54
CA SER A 292 4.02 5.69 -24.14
C SER A 292 3.93 6.07 -25.63
N ALA A 293 2.81 5.80 -26.30
CA ALA A 293 2.56 6.24 -27.67
C ALA A 293 2.13 7.72 -27.75
N LEU A 294 1.80 8.38 -26.63
CA LEU A 294 1.32 9.77 -26.62
C LEU A 294 2.48 10.77 -26.71
N PRO A 295 2.51 11.69 -27.71
CA PRO A 295 3.66 12.55 -27.97
C PRO A 295 4.12 13.43 -26.79
N GLY A 296 5.33 13.16 -26.28
CA GLY A 296 5.94 13.93 -25.19
C GLY A 296 5.49 13.53 -23.78
N LEU A 297 4.60 12.54 -23.65
CA LEU A 297 4.34 11.87 -22.38
C LEU A 297 5.52 10.94 -22.06
N THR A 298 5.97 10.91 -20.82
CA THR A 298 7.00 9.96 -20.35
C THR A 298 6.38 9.06 -19.28
N VAL A 299 6.43 7.75 -19.49
CA VAL A 299 5.92 6.73 -18.55
C VAL A 299 7.10 6.10 -17.84
N TYR A 300 7.07 6.06 -16.50
CA TYR A 300 8.12 5.42 -15.70
C TYR A 300 7.76 3.93 -15.48
N PRO A 301 8.75 3.02 -15.50
CA PRO A 301 8.54 1.61 -15.15
C PRO A 301 7.98 1.46 -13.73
N SER A 302 7.09 0.49 -13.52
CA SER A 302 6.42 0.29 -12.24
C SER A 302 6.20 -1.18 -11.94
N GLN A 303 6.36 -1.55 -10.67
CA GLN A 303 5.99 -2.85 -10.11
C GLN A 303 4.75 -2.78 -9.20
N GLY A 304 4.13 -1.60 -9.04
CA GLY A 304 2.81 -1.46 -8.40
C GLY A 304 1.64 -1.63 -9.37
N ASN A 305 0.41 -1.39 -8.91
CA ASN A 305 -0.81 -1.32 -9.73
C ASN A 305 -1.11 0.09 -10.27
N PHE A 306 -0.08 0.88 -10.58
CA PHE A 306 -0.18 2.23 -11.09
C PHE A 306 1.06 2.59 -11.90
N LEU A 307 0.94 3.58 -12.78
CA LEU A 307 2.03 4.14 -13.56
C LEU A 307 2.22 5.61 -13.17
N PHE A 308 3.46 6.01 -13.00
CA PHE A 308 3.82 7.42 -12.89
C PHE A 308 4.12 7.96 -14.28
N VAL A 309 3.58 9.14 -14.58
CA VAL A 309 3.76 9.76 -15.89
C VAL A 309 4.13 11.24 -15.74
N ARG A 310 5.10 11.69 -16.53
CA ARG A 310 5.40 13.10 -16.73
C ARG A 310 4.72 13.58 -18.00
N LEU A 311 3.94 14.65 -17.86
CA LEU A 311 3.24 15.35 -18.94
C LEU A 311 4.20 16.06 -19.90
N PRO A 312 3.76 16.35 -21.15
CA PRO A 312 4.51 17.17 -22.09
C PRO A 312 4.86 18.56 -21.56
N VAL A 313 5.88 19.20 -22.13
CA VAL A 313 6.28 20.56 -21.77
C VAL A 313 5.12 21.54 -22.00
N GLY A 314 4.83 22.38 -21.00
CA GLY A 314 3.73 23.35 -21.01
C GLY A 314 2.36 22.77 -20.62
N ALA A 315 2.27 21.48 -20.23
CA ALA A 315 1.05 20.90 -19.66
C ALA A 315 1.13 20.82 -18.13
N GLU A 316 0.15 21.44 -17.47
CA GLU A 316 0.01 21.44 -16.00
C GLU A 316 -0.95 20.34 -15.54
N GLY A 317 -0.54 19.51 -14.58
CA GLY A 317 -1.29 18.33 -14.14
C GLY A 317 -2.61 18.64 -13.46
N THR A 318 -2.73 19.80 -12.80
CA THR A 318 -4.01 20.28 -12.24
C THR A 318 -5.01 20.61 -13.35
N VAL A 319 -4.55 21.27 -14.41
CA VAL A 319 -5.37 21.60 -15.60
C VAL A 319 -5.75 20.32 -16.35
N VAL A 320 -4.80 19.39 -16.55
CA VAL A 320 -5.07 18.10 -17.20
C VAL A 320 -6.07 17.27 -16.40
N ARG A 321 -5.90 17.19 -15.07
CA ARG A 321 -6.86 16.53 -14.15
C ARG A 321 -8.25 17.14 -14.26
N ASP A 322 -8.35 18.46 -14.14
CA ASP A 322 -9.65 19.14 -14.11
C ASP A 322 -10.38 18.96 -15.44
N ARG A 323 -9.67 19.10 -16.57
CA ARG A 323 -10.24 18.86 -17.91
C ARG A 323 -10.63 17.41 -18.14
N LEU A 324 -9.80 16.43 -17.78
CA LEU A 324 -10.17 15.00 -17.84
C LEU A 324 -11.44 14.70 -17.03
N LEU A 325 -11.59 15.33 -15.86
CA LEU A 325 -12.76 15.14 -15.00
C LEU A 325 -14.01 15.80 -15.60
N THR A 326 -13.92 17.04 -16.10
CA THR A 326 -15.08 17.77 -16.63
C THR A 326 -15.48 17.40 -18.05
N GLU A 327 -14.53 17.09 -18.92
CA GLU A 327 -14.74 16.82 -20.35
C GLU A 327 -14.94 15.33 -20.64
N HIS A 328 -14.29 14.45 -19.87
CA HIS A 328 -14.27 12.99 -20.13
C HIS A 328 -14.78 12.12 -18.98
N ARG A 329 -15.08 12.72 -17.82
CA ARG A 329 -15.46 12.03 -16.57
C ARG A 329 -14.39 11.04 -16.11
N ILE A 330 -13.12 11.45 -16.12
CA ILE A 330 -11.98 10.63 -15.71
C ILE A 330 -11.24 11.34 -14.57
N LEU A 331 -11.12 10.67 -13.43
CA LEU A 331 -10.41 11.18 -12.26
C LEU A 331 -8.97 10.62 -12.25
N VAL A 332 -7.96 11.49 -12.22
CA VAL A 332 -6.54 11.12 -12.16
C VAL A 332 -5.86 11.71 -10.92
N ARG A 333 -4.82 11.05 -10.39
CA ARG A 333 -4.04 11.61 -9.27
C ARG A 333 -2.93 12.52 -9.79
N GLU A 334 -3.19 13.80 -9.82
CA GLU A 334 -2.16 14.85 -9.92
C GLU A 334 -1.15 14.71 -8.74
N CYS A 335 0.15 14.94 -8.98
CA CYS A 335 1.21 14.65 -8.00
C CYS A 335 2.12 15.84 -7.66
N GLY A 336 1.88 17.05 -8.15
CA GLY A 336 2.67 18.24 -7.81
C GLY A 336 2.57 18.70 -6.36
N ASN A 337 1.53 18.27 -5.63
CA ASN A 337 1.46 18.45 -4.17
C ASN A 337 2.22 17.37 -3.37
N LYS A 338 2.91 16.42 -4.01
CA LYS A 338 3.85 15.53 -3.33
C LYS A 338 5.23 16.19 -3.23
N ILE A 339 5.80 16.17 -2.04
CA ILE A 339 7.19 16.58 -1.81
C ILE A 339 8.12 15.73 -2.69
N GLY A 340 9.08 16.36 -3.38
CA GLY A 340 9.95 15.69 -4.36
C GLY A 340 9.33 15.48 -5.75
N SER A 341 8.16 16.04 -6.03
CA SER A 341 7.50 15.99 -7.35
C SER A 341 7.22 17.41 -7.90
N SER A 342 6.62 17.50 -9.09
CA SER A 342 6.18 18.77 -9.70
C SER A 342 4.81 18.62 -10.35
N SER A 343 4.17 19.75 -10.67
CA SER A 343 2.82 19.80 -11.26
C SER A 343 2.70 19.06 -12.60
N ARG A 344 3.80 18.77 -13.30
CA ARG A 344 3.80 17.98 -14.54
C ARG A 344 3.59 16.49 -14.32
N PHE A 345 3.48 15.99 -13.09
CA PHE A 345 3.38 14.56 -12.81
C PHE A 345 1.96 14.12 -12.46
N LEU A 346 1.53 13.00 -13.04
CA LEU A 346 0.33 12.27 -12.66
C LEU A 346 0.71 10.85 -12.22
N ARG A 347 -0.06 10.26 -11.31
CA ARG A 347 -0.11 8.81 -11.07
C ARG A 347 -1.44 8.29 -11.59
N LEU A 348 -1.37 7.27 -12.44
CA LEU A 348 -2.51 6.67 -13.14
C LEU A 348 -2.63 5.20 -12.73
N VAL A 349 -3.71 4.85 -12.05
CA VAL A 349 -3.97 3.48 -11.57
C VAL A 349 -4.26 2.54 -12.74
N VAL A 350 -3.78 1.31 -12.66
CA VAL A 350 -4.03 0.29 -13.68
C VAL A 350 -5.51 -0.11 -13.66
N ARG A 351 -6.13 -0.08 -14.84
CA ARG A 351 -7.57 -0.31 -15.03
C ARG A 351 -7.79 -1.23 -16.24
N PRO A 352 -8.96 -1.87 -16.37
CA PRO A 352 -9.30 -2.67 -17.54
C PRO A 352 -9.18 -1.89 -18.86
N GLN A 353 -8.86 -2.60 -19.95
CA GLN A 353 -8.68 -2.05 -21.31
C GLN A 353 -9.83 -1.14 -21.84
N VAL A 354 -11.07 -1.28 -21.35
CA VAL A 354 -12.16 -0.36 -21.70
C VAL A 354 -11.97 1.04 -21.10
N ASP A 355 -11.50 1.12 -19.86
CA ASP A 355 -11.21 2.37 -19.17
C ASP A 355 -9.91 3.00 -19.69
N VAL A 356 -8.88 2.18 -19.96
CA VAL A 356 -7.59 2.66 -20.49
C VAL A 356 -7.78 3.34 -21.84
N ARG A 357 -8.58 2.78 -22.76
CA ARG A 357 -8.89 3.42 -24.04
C ARG A 357 -9.62 4.77 -23.87
N ARG A 358 -10.50 4.90 -22.87
CA ARG A 358 -11.14 6.18 -22.53
C ARG A 358 -10.14 7.20 -22.00
N LEU A 359 -9.23 6.77 -21.12
CA LEU A 359 -8.14 7.62 -20.60
C LEU A 359 -7.20 8.10 -21.71
N VAL A 360 -6.76 7.21 -22.60
CA VAL A 360 -5.86 7.55 -23.71
C VAL A 360 -6.52 8.58 -24.63
N SER A 361 -7.77 8.35 -25.07
CA SER A 361 -8.48 9.30 -25.92
C SER A 361 -8.80 10.63 -25.22
N GLY A 362 -9.08 10.61 -23.92
CA GLY A 362 -9.23 11.82 -23.12
C GLY A 362 -7.92 12.61 -23.01
N LEU A 363 -6.79 11.94 -22.78
CA LEU A 363 -5.46 12.56 -22.76
C LEU A 363 -5.11 13.16 -24.12
N GLU A 364 -5.40 12.48 -25.23
CA GLU A 364 -5.19 13.03 -26.59
C GLU A 364 -5.96 14.33 -26.82
N GLN A 365 -7.24 14.36 -26.44
CA GLN A 365 -8.10 15.55 -26.60
C GLN A 365 -7.69 16.68 -25.65
N VAL A 366 -7.33 16.36 -24.40
CA VAL A 366 -6.89 17.36 -23.42
C VAL A 366 -5.52 17.94 -23.77
N LEU A 367 -4.55 17.13 -24.18
CA LEU A 367 -3.17 17.56 -24.46
C LEU A 367 -2.99 18.15 -25.88
N TYR A 368 -3.70 17.63 -26.88
CA TYR A 368 -3.46 17.96 -28.29
C TYR A 368 -4.70 18.47 -29.05
N GLY A 369 -5.92 18.27 -28.53
CA GLY A 369 -7.18 18.57 -29.23
C GLY A 369 -7.39 20.03 -29.67
N THR A 370 -6.73 20.99 -29.01
CA THR A 370 -6.73 22.41 -29.39
C THR A 370 -5.62 22.81 -30.37
N ARG A 371 -4.69 21.91 -30.72
CA ARG A 371 -3.48 22.23 -31.51
C ARG A 371 -3.54 21.80 -32.99
N ARG A 372 -4.72 21.82 -33.62
CA ARG A 372 -4.84 21.69 -35.09
C ARG A 372 -4.79 23.01 -35.87
N GLY A 373 -4.54 24.15 -35.20
CA GLY A 373 -4.51 25.46 -35.87
C GLY A 373 -3.81 26.61 -35.15
N ALA A 374 -3.05 26.37 -34.08
CA ALA A 374 -2.33 27.41 -33.35
C ALA A 374 -0.82 27.15 -33.38
N ALA A 375 -0.05 28.16 -33.81
CA ALA A 375 1.41 28.13 -33.77
C ALA A 375 1.92 28.05 -32.32
N VAL A 376 3.13 27.50 -32.15
CA VAL A 376 3.83 27.41 -30.86
C VAL A 376 3.96 28.82 -30.26
N PRO A 377 3.42 29.09 -29.06
CA PRO A 377 3.69 30.35 -28.35
C PRO A 377 5.15 30.37 -27.91
N GLU A 378 5.84 31.49 -28.15
CA GLU A 378 7.16 31.73 -27.56
C GLU A 378 7.08 31.77 -26.02
N LEU A 379 8.23 31.51 -25.39
CA LEU A 379 8.40 31.48 -23.94
C LEU A 379 8.02 32.82 -23.30
N SER A 380 6.91 32.85 -22.54
CA SER A 380 6.66 33.96 -21.62
C SER A 380 7.48 33.79 -20.35
N THR A 381 8.25 34.82 -20.01
CA THR A 381 9.07 34.86 -18.80
C THR A 381 8.22 35.25 -17.59
N GLY A 382 7.92 34.27 -16.74
CA GLY A 382 7.66 34.48 -15.32
C GLY A 382 6.20 34.60 -14.88
N THR A 383 5.75 33.59 -14.15
CA THR A 383 4.98 33.78 -12.91
C THR A 383 5.53 32.81 -11.86
N SER A 384 6.14 33.36 -10.81
CA SER A 384 6.56 32.58 -9.65
C SER A 384 5.34 32.21 -8.80
N TYR A 385 5.24 30.96 -8.37
CA TYR A 385 4.34 30.55 -7.30
C TYR A 385 5.11 29.68 -6.30
N SER A 386 5.08 30.09 -5.03
CA SER A 386 5.82 29.46 -3.94
C SER A 386 5.31 28.06 -3.67
N SER A 387 6.21 27.06 -3.56
CA SER A 387 5.86 25.86 -2.80
C SER A 387 5.82 26.22 -1.31
N GLY A 388 5.04 25.48 -0.51
CA GLY A 388 4.74 25.81 0.88
C GLY A 388 5.92 25.67 1.86
N THR A 389 7.16 25.56 1.40
CA THR A 389 8.33 25.54 2.27
C THR A 389 9.57 26.06 1.54
N ALA A 390 10.04 27.26 1.88
CA ALA A 390 11.23 27.89 1.29
C ALA A 390 12.56 27.13 1.50
N ALA A 391 12.53 25.97 2.18
CA ALA A 391 13.64 25.01 2.26
C ALA A 391 13.65 24.03 1.07
N VAL A 392 12.48 23.61 0.59
CA VAL A 392 12.34 22.65 -0.53
C VAL A 392 12.70 23.31 -1.85
N ASP A 393 12.19 24.52 -2.11
CA ASP A 393 12.57 25.29 -3.31
C ASP A 393 14.07 25.55 -3.36
N ARG A 394 14.71 25.86 -2.21
CA ARG A 394 16.17 26.01 -2.13
C ARG A 394 16.93 24.71 -2.38
N LEU A 395 16.46 23.58 -1.86
CA LEU A 395 17.11 22.29 -2.06
C LEU A 395 17.04 21.86 -3.54
N VAL A 396 15.85 21.95 -4.14
CA VAL A 396 15.59 21.58 -5.54
C VAL A 396 16.30 22.53 -6.52
N SER A 397 16.31 23.84 -6.27
CA SER A 397 17.05 24.79 -7.11
C SER A 397 18.57 24.65 -6.98
N ALA A 398 19.10 24.29 -5.79
CA ALA A 398 20.53 24.10 -5.60
C ALA A 398 21.07 22.85 -6.33
N THR A 399 20.30 21.76 -6.42
CA THR A 399 20.73 20.53 -7.11
C THR A 399 20.46 20.56 -8.61
N ASN A 400 19.42 21.27 -9.07
CA ASN A 400 19.04 21.30 -10.48
C ASN A 400 19.73 22.42 -11.29
N GLY A 401 20.53 23.28 -10.63
CA GLY A 401 21.13 24.49 -11.20
C GLY A 401 22.64 24.45 -11.46
N ALA A 402 23.33 23.34 -11.20
CA ALA A 402 24.79 23.21 -11.38
C ALA A 402 25.20 22.95 -12.85
N GLY A 403 24.75 23.81 -13.76
CA GLY A 403 25.06 23.75 -15.19
C GLY A 403 24.70 25.05 -15.90
N MET A 404 25.73 25.78 -16.38
CA MET A 404 25.62 27.07 -17.08
C MET A 404 25.10 28.27 -16.27
N GLN A 405 25.95 28.81 -15.39
CA GLN A 405 26.12 30.28 -15.21
C GLN A 405 27.42 30.55 -14.42
N GLY A 406 28.45 31.11 -15.07
CA GLY A 406 29.75 31.30 -14.39
C GLY A 406 30.94 31.85 -15.18
N LEU A 407 30.76 32.35 -16.42
CA LEU A 407 31.85 32.98 -17.20
C LEU A 407 31.35 34.21 -17.98
N ALA A 408 30.82 35.22 -17.27
CA ALA A 408 30.37 36.47 -17.89
C ALA A 408 30.37 37.70 -16.94
N ALA A 409 31.35 37.85 -16.03
CA ALA A 409 31.59 39.11 -15.32
C ALA A 409 32.90 39.14 -14.49
N GLN A 410 34.08 39.20 -15.13
CA GLN A 410 35.31 39.82 -14.57
C GLN A 410 36.48 39.77 -15.57
N ALA A 411 36.57 40.76 -16.46
CA ALA A 411 37.77 41.04 -17.25
C ALA A 411 37.68 42.47 -17.82
N ASN A 412 38.04 43.48 -17.01
CA ASN A 412 38.17 44.86 -17.50
C ASN A 412 39.25 45.63 -16.73
N ALA A 413 40.51 45.31 -17.02
CA ALA A 413 41.70 46.12 -16.73
C ALA A 413 42.80 45.79 -17.76
N TRP A 414 43.43 46.83 -18.32
CA TRP A 414 44.46 46.83 -19.39
C TRP A 414 45.85 46.33 -18.96
N PRO A 415 46.89 46.26 -19.84
CA PRO A 415 46.93 46.34 -21.32
C PRO A 415 47.67 45.16 -22.03
N GLY A 416 47.68 45.13 -23.37
CA GLY A 416 48.42 44.17 -24.23
C GLY A 416 49.91 44.52 -24.45
N PRO A 417 50.58 44.19 -25.59
CA PRO A 417 50.09 43.71 -26.91
C PRO A 417 50.32 42.17 -27.09
N ALA A 418 50.41 41.50 -28.26
CA ALA A 418 50.56 41.88 -29.69
C ALA A 418 49.88 40.89 -30.68
N ALA A 419 50.47 40.61 -31.85
CA ALA A 419 49.85 39.95 -33.01
C ALA A 419 50.68 38.80 -33.63
N ALA A 420 50.02 37.82 -34.29
CA ALA A 420 50.12 37.56 -35.74
C ALA A 420 49.40 36.27 -36.23
N GLN A 421 48.43 36.45 -37.15
CA GLN A 421 48.01 35.66 -38.34
C GLN A 421 47.88 34.09 -38.35
N PRO A 422 46.96 33.50 -39.16
CA PRO A 422 46.62 32.06 -39.13
C PRO A 422 47.18 31.22 -40.31
N GLY A 423 47.12 29.89 -40.18
CA GLY A 423 47.48 28.89 -41.22
C GLY A 423 46.65 27.59 -41.10
N PRO A 424 46.57 26.73 -42.15
CA PRO A 424 45.32 26.02 -42.48
C PRO A 424 45.22 24.53 -42.09
N MET A 425 43.98 24.00 -42.08
CA MET A 425 43.68 22.55 -42.10
C MET A 425 44.04 21.90 -43.45
N PRO A 426 44.24 20.57 -43.49
CA PRO A 426 43.25 19.76 -44.24
C PRO A 426 42.97 18.30 -43.75
N SER A 427 41.75 17.84 -44.07
CA SER A 427 41.30 16.49 -44.51
C SER A 427 41.45 15.20 -43.66
N LEU A 428 40.31 14.49 -43.53
CA LEU A 428 40.15 13.04 -43.23
C LEU A 428 40.55 12.15 -44.43
N PRO A 429 40.78 10.82 -44.25
CA PRO A 429 39.72 9.87 -44.66
C PRO A 429 39.59 8.52 -43.87
N ALA A 430 38.33 8.11 -43.69
CA ALA A 430 37.69 6.77 -43.86
C ALA A 430 38.32 5.39 -43.49
N ALA A 431 37.51 4.60 -42.74
CA ALA A 431 37.02 3.22 -43.01
C ALA A 431 37.70 1.91 -42.51
N GLN A 432 37.08 1.33 -41.45
CA GLN A 432 36.64 -0.10 -41.27
C GLN A 432 37.70 -1.26 -41.20
N PRO A 433 37.32 -2.57 -41.07
CA PRO A 433 37.02 -3.18 -39.75
C PRO A 433 37.63 -4.61 -39.49
N ALA A 434 37.92 -4.96 -38.23
CA ALA A 434 38.24 -6.34 -37.76
C ALA A 434 38.34 -6.39 -36.21
N GLN A 435 38.22 -7.50 -35.47
CA GLN A 435 37.56 -8.81 -35.66
C GLN A 435 37.29 -9.43 -34.26
N VAL A 436 36.47 -10.49 -34.19
CA VAL A 436 36.14 -11.22 -32.95
C VAL A 436 37.30 -12.14 -32.52
N SER A 437 37.56 -12.29 -31.22
CA SER A 437 38.38 -13.39 -30.67
C SER A 437 37.91 -13.84 -29.27
N ASN A 438 38.05 -15.13 -28.99
CA ASN A 438 37.42 -15.87 -27.88
C ASN A 438 38.22 -15.87 -26.57
N PHE A 439 37.53 -16.30 -25.50
CA PHE A 439 38.06 -16.69 -24.17
C PHE A 439 39.31 -17.59 -24.20
N PRO A 440 40.05 -17.62 -23.08
CA PRO A 440 40.15 -18.90 -22.36
C PRO A 440 39.94 -18.82 -20.83
N VAL A 441 39.52 -19.96 -20.26
CA VAL A 441 39.47 -20.25 -18.81
C VAL A 441 40.54 -21.29 -18.48
N PRO A 442 41.16 -21.27 -17.28
CA PRO A 442 41.41 -22.55 -16.61
C PRO A 442 41.25 -22.56 -15.07
N GLN A 443 40.36 -23.46 -14.63
CA GLN A 443 40.50 -24.46 -13.56
C GLN A 443 40.78 -24.11 -12.07
N GLN A 444 40.11 -24.91 -11.22
CA GLN A 444 40.26 -25.04 -9.76
C GLN A 444 41.52 -25.85 -9.37
N PRO A 445 41.98 -25.76 -8.12
CA PRO A 445 42.65 -26.86 -7.42
C PRO A 445 41.71 -27.59 -6.44
N ALA A 446 41.93 -28.89 -6.27
CA ALA A 446 41.15 -29.78 -5.41
C ALA A 446 41.75 -29.94 -4.00
N ALA A 447 41.04 -30.70 -3.16
CA ALA A 447 41.30 -30.92 -1.74
C ALA A 447 42.71 -31.40 -1.35
N VAL A 448 43.13 -31.02 -0.13
CA VAL A 448 44.19 -31.68 0.64
C VAL A 448 43.65 -31.97 2.04
N SER A 449 43.91 -33.15 2.58
CA SER A 449 43.43 -33.62 3.88
C SER A 449 44.56 -33.98 4.85
N ASN A 450 44.20 -33.97 6.14
CA ASN A 450 44.83 -34.63 7.30
C ASN A 450 45.96 -33.96 8.11
N PHE A 451 45.82 -34.16 9.44
CA PHE A 451 46.77 -34.01 10.55
C PHE A 451 47.18 -32.57 10.96
N SER A 452 47.17 -32.14 12.23
CA SER A 452 46.94 -32.84 13.53
C SER A 452 46.24 -31.96 14.56
N SER A 453 45.64 -32.57 15.58
CA SER A 453 45.02 -31.93 16.74
C SER A 453 46.00 -31.67 17.91
N PRO A 454 45.74 -30.63 18.73
CA PRO A 454 46.15 -30.59 20.13
C PRO A 454 44.94 -30.63 21.08
N GLN A 455 45.02 -31.46 22.12
CA GLN A 455 44.06 -31.52 23.23
C GLN A 455 44.42 -30.50 24.36
N PRO A 456 43.55 -30.29 25.39
CA PRO A 456 43.29 -28.94 25.89
C PRO A 456 44.21 -28.47 27.02
N ALA A 457 44.39 -27.14 27.08
CA ALA A 457 44.98 -26.45 28.23
C ALA A 457 43.98 -26.30 29.39
N ALA A 458 44.52 -26.17 30.61
CA ALA A 458 43.77 -26.41 31.84
C ALA A 458 42.88 -25.26 32.34
N VAL A 459 41.86 -25.70 33.07
CA VAL A 459 40.90 -24.97 33.92
C VAL A 459 41.48 -23.74 34.65
N SER A 460 40.80 -22.61 34.57
CA SER A 460 40.91 -21.53 35.57
C SER A 460 39.57 -20.83 35.84
N ASN A 461 39.04 -21.07 37.03
CA ASN A 461 37.98 -20.36 37.79
C ASN A 461 36.97 -19.46 37.05
N PHE A 462 35.74 -19.96 36.94
CA PHE A 462 34.54 -19.09 36.91
C PHE A 462 34.33 -18.44 38.29
N PRO A 463 33.96 -17.15 38.37
CA PRO A 463 33.40 -16.56 39.59
C PRO A 463 31.99 -17.11 39.85
N SER A 464 31.72 -17.48 41.09
CA SER A 464 30.42 -18.03 41.53
C SER A 464 29.26 -17.03 41.33
N PRO A 465 28.05 -17.49 40.99
CA PRO A 465 26.88 -16.61 40.92
C PRO A 465 26.54 -16.07 42.32
N THR A 466 26.39 -14.76 42.43
CA THR A 466 25.84 -14.10 43.62
C THR A 466 24.41 -14.60 43.90
N PRO A 467 24.03 -14.85 45.17
CA PRO A 467 22.69 -15.32 45.49
C PRO A 467 21.63 -14.29 45.10
N GLN A 468 20.61 -14.72 44.37
CA GLN A 468 19.42 -13.90 44.11
C GLN A 468 18.72 -13.57 45.43
N PRO A 469 18.25 -12.32 45.64
CA PRO A 469 17.32 -12.04 46.74
C PRO A 469 16.02 -12.82 46.51
N ALA A 470 15.49 -13.40 47.59
CA ALA A 470 14.31 -14.26 47.53
C ALA A 470 13.09 -13.51 46.97
N ALA A 471 12.26 -14.21 46.19
CA ALA A 471 11.00 -13.68 45.71
C ALA A 471 10.10 -13.29 46.90
N PRO A 472 9.46 -12.10 46.88
CA PRO A 472 8.52 -11.72 47.93
C PRO A 472 7.34 -12.70 47.94
N GLN A 473 6.99 -13.21 49.12
CA GLN A 473 5.79 -14.03 49.27
C GLN A 473 4.53 -13.22 48.94
N PRO A 474 3.48 -13.86 48.38
CA PRO A 474 2.24 -13.16 48.07
C PRO A 474 1.61 -12.59 49.34
N THR A 475 1.58 -11.27 49.46
CA THR A 475 0.82 -10.57 50.49
C THR A 475 -0.65 -10.94 50.39
N THR A 476 -1.21 -11.48 51.47
CA THR A 476 -2.64 -11.72 51.59
C THR A 476 -3.39 -10.38 51.55
N TRP A 477 -4.18 -10.17 50.50
CA TRP A 477 -5.10 -9.03 50.44
C TRP A 477 -6.17 -9.19 51.53
N PRO A 478 -6.40 -8.19 52.40
CA PRO A 478 -7.56 -8.20 53.27
C PRO A 478 -8.83 -8.16 52.42
N ALA A 479 -9.83 -8.96 52.80
CA ALA A 479 -11.12 -8.98 52.10
C ALA A 479 -11.76 -7.58 52.06
N PRO A 480 -12.40 -7.17 50.95
CA PRO A 480 -13.08 -5.88 50.90
C PRO A 480 -14.20 -5.85 51.95
N ALA A 481 -14.21 -4.78 52.76
CA ALA A 481 -15.29 -4.56 53.73
C ALA A 481 -16.63 -4.42 53.00
N ALA A 482 -17.69 -4.97 53.59
CA ALA A 482 -19.03 -4.88 53.03
C ALA A 482 -19.46 -3.41 52.87
N ALA A 483 -19.81 -3.02 51.65
CA ALA A 483 -20.35 -1.69 51.38
C ALA A 483 -21.68 -1.52 52.12
N GLN A 484 -21.77 -0.47 52.95
CA GLN A 484 -23.00 -0.11 53.64
C GLN A 484 -24.05 0.37 52.64
N ALA A 485 -25.31 -0.04 52.85
CA ALA A 485 -26.42 0.45 52.05
C ALA A 485 -26.65 1.95 52.26
N PRO A 486 -26.92 2.76 51.22
CA PRO A 486 -27.33 4.15 51.38
C PRO A 486 -28.65 4.23 52.14
N GLY A 487 -28.69 5.06 53.18
CA GLY A 487 -29.91 5.29 53.97
C GLY A 487 -31.00 6.02 53.17
N ALA A 488 -32.26 5.80 53.57
CA ALA A 488 -33.41 6.43 52.94
C ALA A 488 -33.44 7.96 53.17
N MET A 489 -33.87 8.71 52.17
CA MET A 489 -34.27 10.12 52.27
C MET A 489 -35.78 10.26 52.04
N PRO A 490 -36.46 11.21 52.70
CA PRO A 490 -37.92 11.26 52.77
C PRO A 490 -38.55 11.82 51.49
N GLY A 491 -39.74 11.33 51.16
CA GLY A 491 -40.46 11.68 49.93
C GLY A 491 -41.15 13.04 49.95
N LEU A 492 -41.33 13.61 48.76
CA LEU A 492 -42.23 14.74 48.47
C LEU A 492 -43.08 14.40 47.24
N ALA A 493 -44.37 14.70 47.31
CA ALA A 493 -45.36 14.34 46.29
C ALA A 493 -45.38 15.31 45.10
N PRO A 494 -45.72 14.86 43.88
CA PRO A 494 -45.82 15.72 42.70
C PRO A 494 -47.18 16.41 42.59
N GLY A 495 -47.19 17.72 42.33
CA GLY A 495 -48.38 18.52 42.05
C GLY A 495 -48.30 19.29 40.73
N SER A 496 -49.24 19.00 39.83
CA SER A 496 -49.83 19.84 38.74
C SER A 496 -49.00 20.94 38.03
N ALA A 497 -48.85 20.81 36.69
CA ALA A 497 -49.36 21.74 35.63
C ALA A 497 -48.62 21.50 34.27
N PRO A 498 -49.02 22.12 33.14
CA PRO A 498 -50.15 21.69 32.30
C PRO A 498 -49.74 21.29 30.86
N ALA A 499 -50.66 20.69 30.10
CA ALA A 499 -50.40 20.17 28.74
C ALA A 499 -50.74 21.15 27.60
N PRO A 500 -50.08 21.04 26.42
CA PRO A 500 -50.56 21.57 25.15
C PRO A 500 -51.33 20.53 24.32
N ALA A 501 -52.17 21.00 23.39
CA ALA A 501 -53.29 20.24 22.82
C ALA A 501 -53.01 19.47 21.51
N MET A 502 -53.86 18.46 21.23
CA MET A 502 -53.98 17.78 19.93
C MET A 502 -55.10 18.38 19.07
N PRO A 503 -54.94 18.47 17.74
CA PRO A 503 -56.06 18.60 16.79
C PRO A 503 -56.70 17.22 16.47
N ALA A 504 -57.99 17.23 16.11
CA ALA A 504 -58.79 16.03 15.87
C ALA A 504 -58.68 15.44 14.46
N ALA A 505 -59.15 14.20 14.29
CA ALA A 505 -59.14 13.44 13.04
C ALA A 505 -60.47 13.53 12.26
N ALA A 506 -60.41 13.30 10.93
CA ALA A 506 -61.57 12.87 10.14
C ALA A 506 -61.18 12.08 8.86
N GLN A 507 -61.47 10.77 8.90
CA GLN A 507 -61.96 9.90 7.81
C GLN A 507 -61.27 9.83 6.43
N ALA A 508 -60.88 8.61 6.06
CA ALA A 508 -61.00 8.07 4.69
C ALA A 508 -61.36 6.58 4.75
N GLN A 509 -62.04 6.07 3.72
CA GLN A 509 -62.74 4.78 3.73
C GLN A 509 -61.85 3.60 3.27
N GLY A 510 -62.18 2.38 3.70
CA GLY A 510 -61.48 1.15 3.30
C GLY A 510 -62.06 0.47 2.06
N LEU A 511 -61.27 -0.40 1.43
CA LEU A 511 -61.73 -1.36 0.41
C LEU A 511 -61.02 -2.72 0.59
N GLN A 512 -61.69 -3.79 0.17
CA GLN A 512 -61.27 -5.19 0.34
C GLN A 512 -60.42 -5.73 -0.82
N PRO A 513 -59.66 -6.83 -0.62
CA PRO A 513 -58.92 -7.48 -1.70
C PRO A 513 -59.83 -8.29 -2.63
N VAL A 514 -59.61 -8.18 -3.95
CA VAL A 514 -60.29 -8.99 -4.98
C VAL A 514 -59.25 -9.59 -5.94
N ALA A 515 -59.58 -10.77 -6.46
CA ALA A 515 -58.69 -11.71 -7.16
C ALA A 515 -58.07 -11.23 -8.49
N GLN A 516 -56.95 -11.85 -8.85
CA GLN A 516 -56.43 -11.90 -10.21
C GLN A 516 -56.96 -13.13 -10.97
N ALA A 517 -57.41 -12.90 -12.20
CA ALA A 517 -57.53 -13.87 -13.30
C ALA A 517 -57.29 -13.08 -14.59
N GLY A 518 -56.70 -13.60 -15.67
CA GLY A 518 -56.10 -14.90 -15.94
C GLY A 518 -55.91 -15.02 -17.47
N MET A 519 -55.02 -15.88 -17.98
CA MET A 519 -54.98 -16.33 -19.40
C MET A 519 -54.20 -17.66 -19.50
N PRO A 520 -54.36 -18.47 -20.58
CA PRO A 520 -54.44 -19.93 -20.42
C PRO A 520 -53.38 -20.73 -21.21
N GLY A 521 -53.27 -22.03 -20.89
CA GLY A 521 -52.55 -23.00 -21.71
C GLY A 521 -52.39 -24.38 -21.03
N MET A 522 -53.31 -25.31 -21.31
CA MET A 522 -53.16 -26.74 -20.97
C MET A 522 -52.17 -27.42 -21.94
N THR A 523 -51.46 -28.50 -21.59
CA THR A 523 -52.01 -29.87 -21.52
C THR A 523 -51.15 -30.86 -20.71
N ASN A 524 -51.83 -31.80 -20.03
CA ASN A 524 -51.52 -33.23 -19.80
C ASN A 524 -50.14 -33.71 -19.27
N ALA A 525 -50.01 -34.76 -18.44
CA ALA A 525 -50.96 -35.57 -17.64
C ALA A 525 -50.18 -36.55 -16.72
N ALA A 526 -50.87 -37.14 -15.72
CA ALA A 526 -50.48 -38.34 -14.94
C ALA A 526 -49.23 -38.24 -14.01
N SER A 527 -49.13 -38.95 -12.88
CA SER A 527 -50.12 -39.66 -12.04
C SER A 527 -49.46 -40.03 -10.68
N LEU A 528 -50.28 -40.24 -9.63
CA LEU A 528 -50.13 -41.21 -8.50
C LEU A 528 -48.70 -41.55 -7.98
N GLY A 529 -48.38 -41.54 -6.69
CA GLY A 529 -49.19 -41.37 -5.49
C GLY A 529 -48.35 -41.60 -4.21
N ALA A 530 -48.92 -41.15 -3.09
CA ALA A 530 -48.38 -41.13 -1.72
C ALA A 530 -47.88 -42.47 -1.12
N GLN A 531 -46.89 -42.40 -0.22
CA GLN A 531 -47.01 -42.69 1.24
C GLN A 531 -45.69 -43.13 1.91
N GLY A 532 -45.46 -42.67 3.15
CA GLY A 532 -44.60 -43.29 4.18
C GLY A 532 -43.07 -43.22 3.98
N GLY A 533 -42.23 -43.03 5.00
CA GLY A 533 -42.48 -42.86 6.43
C GLY A 533 -41.58 -43.75 7.30
N LEU A 534 -40.76 -43.11 8.16
CA LEU A 534 -40.13 -43.63 9.39
C LEU A 534 -38.80 -44.43 9.33
N THR A 535 -37.74 -43.72 9.76
CA THR A 535 -36.78 -44.02 10.85
C THR A 535 -35.90 -45.28 10.88
N ALA A 536 -34.71 -45.10 11.47
CA ALA A 536 -33.62 -46.07 11.56
C ALA A 536 -33.76 -47.11 12.69
N ALA A 537 -33.37 -48.37 12.40
CA ALA A 537 -32.83 -49.32 13.36
C ALA A 537 -32.02 -50.46 12.70
N GLN A 538 -30.77 -50.64 13.16
CA GLN A 538 -30.07 -51.93 13.33
C GLN A 538 -29.72 -52.83 12.12
N VAL A 539 -28.47 -52.74 11.67
CA VAL A 539 -27.59 -53.93 11.49
C VAL A 539 -26.22 -53.62 12.12
N ARG A 540 -25.62 -54.55 12.87
CA ARG A 540 -24.28 -54.43 13.48
C ARG A 540 -23.24 -55.23 12.69
N GLY A 541 -22.03 -54.69 12.54
CA GLY A 541 -20.83 -55.49 12.25
C GLY A 541 -19.61 -54.69 11.79
N ARG A 542 -18.55 -54.68 12.63
CA ARG A 542 -17.08 -54.60 12.35
C ARG A 542 -16.61 -54.15 10.94
N THR A 543 -15.57 -53.32 10.74
CA THR A 543 -14.40 -52.96 11.60
C THR A 543 -13.62 -51.78 10.99
N GLN A 544 -13.06 -50.89 11.83
CA GLN A 544 -12.11 -49.79 11.53
C GLN A 544 -12.49 -48.74 10.45
N PRO A 545 -12.29 -47.43 10.70
CA PRO A 545 -12.30 -46.43 9.64
C PRO A 545 -10.98 -46.46 8.85
N GLU A 546 -11.07 -46.39 7.52
CA GLU A 546 -9.92 -46.05 6.68
C GLU A 546 -9.39 -44.64 7.03
N PRO A 547 -8.08 -44.38 6.90
CA PRO A 547 -7.56 -43.03 7.06
C PRO A 547 -8.18 -42.13 5.99
N GLN A 548 -8.93 -41.11 6.42
CA GLN A 548 -9.37 -40.04 5.53
C GLN A 548 -8.12 -39.45 4.85
N PRO A 549 -8.14 -39.21 3.52
CA PRO A 549 -7.08 -38.44 2.89
C PRO A 549 -7.01 -37.07 3.59
N GLN A 550 -5.80 -36.67 3.97
CA GLN A 550 -5.59 -35.33 4.51
C GLN A 550 -6.17 -34.30 3.53
N PRO A 551 -6.90 -33.27 4.00
CA PRO A 551 -7.34 -32.21 3.10
C PRO A 551 -6.08 -31.61 2.46
N GLN A 552 -6.03 -31.63 1.14
CA GLN A 552 -4.95 -30.99 0.39
C GLN A 552 -4.84 -29.53 0.84
N GLN A 553 -3.64 -29.09 1.14
CA GLN A 553 -3.38 -27.69 1.50
C GLN A 553 -3.90 -26.79 0.38
N PRO A 554 -4.48 -25.60 0.68
CA PRO A 554 -4.95 -24.67 -0.34
C PRO A 554 -3.75 -24.02 -1.06
N THR A 555 -3.17 -24.76 -2.02
CA THR A 555 -2.07 -24.33 -2.88
C THR A 555 -2.57 -23.34 -3.94
N GLY A 556 -2.88 -22.14 -3.48
CA GLY A 556 -3.35 -21.02 -4.32
C GLY A 556 -3.01 -19.64 -3.76
N TRP A 557 -2.56 -19.54 -2.51
CA TRP A 557 -2.02 -18.30 -1.96
C TRP A 557 -0.52 -18.19 -2.31
N PRO A 558 0.00 -16.97 -2.56
CA PRO A 558 1.44 -16.76 -2.68
C PRO A 558 2.07 -17.15 -1.34
N ALA A 559 2.71 -18.31 -1.31
CA ALA A 559 3.34 -18.83 -0.12
C ALA A 559 4.50 -17.89 0.23
N VAL A 560 4.41 -17.24 1.39
CA VAL A 560 5.61 -16.66 2.00
C VAL A 560 6.46 -17.85 2.45
N GLY A 561 7.50 -18.13 1.67
CA GLY A 561 8.48 -19.21 1.79
C GLY A 561 8.32 -20.26 2.90
N ALA A 562 7.99 -21.48 2.49
CA ALA A 562 8.13 -22.66 3.34
C ALA A 562 9.61 -23.04 3.55
N MET A 563 10.31 -22.38 4.50
CA MET A 563 11.71 -22.70 4.85
C MET A 563 12.02 -22.75 6.37
N LEU A 564 11.02 -22.87 7.25
CA LEU A 564 11.25 -22.93 8.71
C LEU A 564 11.01 -24.28 9.41
N TYR A 565 10.64 -25.35 8.69
CA TYR A 565 10.52 -26.69 9.28
C TYR A 565 11.15 -27.79 8.41
N GLY A 566 12.48 -27.92 8.53
CA GLY A 566 13.27 -29.05 8.05
C GLY A 566 14.59 -29.14 8.80
N GLN A 567 14.80 -30.25 9.53
CA GLN A 567 15.99 -30.56 10.35
C GLN A 567 16.16 -29.81 11.70
N ALA A 568 15.31 -30.16 12.67
CA ALA A 568 15.72 -30.36 14.06
C ALA A 568 14.69 -31.25 14.78
N GLY A 569 15.00 -32.54 14.93
CA GLY A 569 14.08 -33.56 15.47
C GLY A 569 14.33 -34.92 14.84
#